data_AF-A0A7C1F7P0-F1
#
_entry.id   AF-A0A7C1F7P0-F1
#
_cell.length_a   1.000
_cell.length_b   1.000
_cell.length_c   1.000
_cell.angle_alpha   90.00
_cell.angle_beta   90.00
_cell.angle_gamma   90.00
#
_symmetry.space_group_name_H-M   'P 1'
#
loop_
_entity.id
_entity.type
_entity.pdbx_description
1 polymer ?
#
loop_
_entity_poly.entity_id
_entity_poly.type
_entity_poly.pdbx_seq_one_letter_code
_entity_poly.pdbx_strand_id
1 'polypeptide(L)'
;MTQPKIFISYRQADNRPFVLRIRDWLIQRYGRDNVFMDFDNLPPFVRFEDYIKEHIAKVDAVIMIVGDKWLEMLRQKEADEDRDFVRIELQTAMQQRKPVLPICINNAPFPARRDMPPDLKPLCDINAAILSDGRSFYDEIERTIHAMEQALHFTPPPPPPAQTYQPAHANTASNYHVSPTPPAVSREVLQDLLKRAREASTAQKYDESLILCNQILQFDPNYAEAYAQRAVNYYYTWKSNEAVEDCDRAIALNPVDNFSYNVRAWAYYQLGKYANAISDATISLGIKQSANTYWLRGIIYEADKRYQNAIDDFQRYIDLNGDSAAGSIADARKKITELQKKLK
;
A
#
# COMPACT_ATOMS: atom_id res chain seq x y z
N MET A 1 -20.33 2.67 -16.96
CA MET A 1 -20.29 4.04 -16.41
C MET A 1 -19.08 4.75 -17.03
N THR A 2 -19.19 6.05 -17.31
CA THR A 2 -18.06 6.86 -17.79
C THR A 2 -17.03 7.00 -16.67
N GLN A 3 -15.74 6.80 -16.99
CA GLN A 3 -14.65 7.00 -16.04
C GLN A 3 -14.58 8.48 -15.62
N PRO A 4 -14.23 8.78 -14.35
CA PRO A 4 -14.11 10.16 -13.89
C PRO A 4 -12.90 10.85 -14.53
N LYS A 5 -13.05 12.14 -14.84
CA LYS A 5 -11.99 13.02 -15.28
C LYS A 5 -11.33 13.66 -14.07
N ILE A 6 -10.03 13.48 -13.92
CA ILE A 6 -9.26 13.90 -12.74
C ILE A 6 -8.20 14.92 -13.15
N PHE A 7 -8.13 16.04 -12.44
CA PHE A 7 -7.03 17.01 -12.56
C PHE A 7 -6.10 16.91 -11.36
N ILE A 8 -4.78 16.78 -11.60
CA ILE A 8 -3.75 16.74 -10.55
C ILE A 8 -3.09 18.12 -10.46
N SER A 9 -3.35 18.83 -9.37
CA SER A 9 -2.72 20.11 -9.03
C SER A 9 -1.55 19.89 -8.08
N TYR A 10 -0.34 20.29 -8.47
CA TYR A 10 0.88 20.08 -7.69
C TYR A 10 1.93 21.15 -8.00
N ARG A 11 2.91 21.32 -7.10
CA ARG A 11 4.08 22.19 -7.34
C ARG A 11 5.21 21.38 -7.97
N GLN A 12 5.61 21.74 -9.19
CA GLN A 12 6.60 20.97 -9.96
C GLN A 12 7.96 20.80 -9.25
N ALA A 13 8.42 21.80 -8.48
CA ALA A 13 9.70 21.75 -7.79
C ALA A 13 9.67 21.06 -6.41
N ASP A 14 8.50 20.57 -5.97
CA ASP A 14 8.33 19.94 -4.65
C ASP A 14 8.78 18.47 -4.69
N ASN A 15 8.04 17.62 -5.42
CA ASN A 15 8.42 16.21 -5.63
C ASN A 15 7.80 15.61 -6.91
N ARG A 16 8.29 16.07 -8.07
CA ARG A 16 7.79 15.63 -9.38
C ARG A 16 7.81 14.10 -9.58
N PRO A 17 8.86 13.34 -9.22
CA PRO A 17 8.88 11.89 -9.43
C PRO A 17 7.72 11.15 -8.73
N PHE A 18 7.39 11.53 -7.50
CA PHE A 18 6.28 10.92 -6.77
C PHE A 18 4.93 11.31 -7.40
N VAL A 19 4.75 12.57 -7.79
CA VAL A 19 3.53 12.99 -8.51
C VAL A 19 3.34 12.22 -9.81
N LEU A 20 4.42 11.97 -10.56
CA LEU A 20 4.36 11.15 -11.77
C LEU A 20 3.96 9.70 -11.47
N ARG A 21 4.42 9.12 -10.35
CA ARG A 21 3.98 7.79 -9.89
C ARG A 21 2.47 7.75 -9.61
N ILE A 22 1.93 8.78 -8.97
CA ILE A 22 0.48 8.94 -8.73
C ILE A 22 -0.26 9.08 -10.07
N ARG A 23 0.24 9.92 -10.99
CA ARG A 23 -0.34 10.09 -12.33
C ARG A 23 -0.39 8.77 -13.09
N ASP A 24 0.72 8.05 -13.15
CA ASP A 24 0.83 6.83 -13.94
C ASP A 24 -0.12 5.75 -13.41
N TRP A 25 -0.30 5.67 -12.09
CA TRP A 25 -1.32 4.83 -11.46
C TRP A 25 -2.75 5.24 -11.88
N LEU A 26 -3.06 6.54 -11.84
CA LEU A 26 -4.38 7.05 -12.25
C LEU A 26 -4.65 6.81 -13.73
N ILE A 27 -3.62 6.91 -14.58
CA ILE A 27 -3.71 6.59 -16.01
C ILE A 27 -4.02 5.12 -16.22
N GLN A 28 -3.41 4.22 -15.45
CA GLN A 28 -3.73 2.79 -15.52
C GLN A 28 -5.19 2.52 -15.13
N ARG A 29 -5.75 3.27 -14.17
CA ARG A 29 -7.13 3.11 -13.69
C ARG A 29 -8.18 3.73 -14.61
N TYR A 30 -7.97 4.99 -15.03
CA TYR A 30 -8.98 5.79 -15.73
C TYR A 30 -8.71 5.98 -17.22
N GLY A 31 -7.52 5.62 -17.68
CA GLY A 31 -7.05 5.90 -19.04
C GLY A 31 -6.43 7.29 -19.16
N ARG A 32 -5.50 7.41 -20.12
CA ARG A 32 -4.67 8.61 -20.32
C ARG A 32 -5.50 9.87 -20.57
N ASP A 33 -6.61 9.76 -21.30
CA ASP A 33 -7.43 10.91 -21.69
C ASP A 33 -8.30 11.46 -20.55
N ASN A 34 -8.33 10.77 -19.40
CA ASN A 34 -9.12 11.15 -18.23
C ASN A 34 -8.26 11.69 -17.08
N VAL A 35 -6.94 11.72 -17.22
CA VAL A 35 -6.02 12.21 -16.18
C VAL A 35 -5.22 13.38 -16.71
N PHE A 36 -5.47 14.56 -16.15
CA PHE A 36 -4.89 15.82 -16.58
C PHE A 36 -3.90 16.32 -15.53
N MET A 37 -2.73 16.77 -15.96
CA MET A 37 -1.72 17.48 -15.15
C MET A 37 -0.89 18.37 -16.04
N ASP A 38 -0.23 19.39 -15.46
CA ASP A 38 0.68 20.31 -16.15
C ASP A 38 0.04 21.02 -17.36
N PHE A 39 -0.32 22.30 -17.21
CA PHE A 39 -0.79 23.15 -18.33
C PHE A 39 0.35 23.67 -19.21
N ASP A 40 1.39 22.86 -19.42
CA ASP A 40 2.64 23.28 -20.07
C ASP A 40 2.46 23.63 -21.57
N ASN A 41 1.32 23.27 -22.18
CA ASN A 41 0.99 23.55 -23.59
C ASN A 41 -0.24 24.45 -23.74
N LEU A 42 -0.17 25.67 -23.20
CA LEU A 42 -1.20 26.68 -23.44
C LEU A 42 -1.24 27.05 -24.94
N PRO A 43 -2.41 27.00 -25.61
CA PRO A 43 -2.51 27.46 -26.99
C PRO A 43 -2.13 28.94 -27.10
N PRO A 44 -1.48 29.36 -28.19
CA PRO A 44 -1.13 30.76 -28.40
C PRO A 44 -2.39 31.64 -28.38
N PHE A 45 -2.25 32.87 -27.86
CA PHE A 45 -3.30 33.89 -27.73
C PHE A 45 -4.44 33.59 -26.73
N VAL A 46 -4.35 32.50 -25.96
CA VAL A 46 -5.33 32.22 -24.90
C VAL A 46 -4.88 32.85 -23.58
N ARG A 47 -5.80 33.49 -22.85
CA ARG A 47 -5.54 33.91 -21.48
C ARG A 47 -5.48 32.68 -20.57
N PHE A 48 -4.36 32.53 -19.87
CA PHE A 48 -4.11 31.37 -19.02
C PHE A 48 -5.21 31.11 -17.97
N GLU A 49 -5.72 32.15 -17.31
CA GLU A 49 -6.80 32.01 -16.32
C GLU A 49 -8.10 31.48 -16.92
N ASP A 50 -8.45 31.93 -18.13
CA ASP A 50 -9.66 31.47 -18.82
C ASP A 50 -9.49 30.00 -19.24
N TYR A 51 -8.29 29.63 -19.68
CA TYR A 51 -7.94 28.25 -19.99
C TYR A 51 -8.04 27.32 -18.78
N ILE A 52 -7.49 27.71 -17.62
CA ILE A 52 -7.63 26.93 -16.37
C ILE A 52 -9.11 26.74 -16.03
N LYS A 53 -9.89 27.83 -16.05
CA LYS A 53 -11.33 27.79 -15.71
C LYS A 53 -12.09 26.83 -16.60
N GLU A 54 -11.84 26.85 -17.91
CA GLU A 54 -12.48 25.95 -18.86
C GLU A 54 -12.07 24.49 -18.68
N HIS A 55 -10.81 24.22 -18.34
CA HIS A 55 -10.31 22.85 -18.15
C HIS A 55 -10.80 22.25 -16.84
N ILE A 56 -10.74 23.02 -15.75
CA ILE A 56 -11.28 22.60 -14.44
C ILE A 56 -12.80 22.37 -14.52
N ALA A 57 -13.54 23.15 -15.32
CA ALA A 57 -14.97 22.94 -15.50
C ALA A 57 -15.30 21.54 -16.06
N LYS A 58 -14.39 20.94 -16.84
CA LYS A 58 -14.58 19.66 -17.52
C LYS A 58 -14.18 18.44 -16.68
N VAL A 59 -13.56 18.62 -15.52
CA VAL A 59 -13.17 17.51 -14.63
C VAL A 59 -14.21 17.23 -13.56
N ASP A 60 -14.23 16.01 -13.06
CA ASP A 60 -15.15 15.57 -12.00
C ASP A 60 -14.55 15.82 -10.61
N ALA A 61 -13.22 15.76 -10.47
CA ALA A 61 -12.51 16.04 -9.23
C ALA A 61 -11.12 16.64 -9.48
N VAL A 62 -10.60 17.32 -8.45
CA VAL A 62 -9.22 17.83 -8.39
C VAL A 62 -8.47 17.14 -7.26
N ILE A 63 -7.30 16.61 -7.55
CA ILE A 63 -6.37 16.07 -6.54
C ILE A 63 -5.28 17.13 -6.29
N MET A 64 -5.21 17.63 -5.06
CA MET A 64 -4.17 18.56 -4.60
C MET A 64 -3.02 17.76 -3.98
N ILE A 65 -1.83 17.80 -4.57
CA ILE A 65 -0.64 17.17 -3.97
C ILE A 65 0.13 18.18 -3.12
N VAL A 66 0.40 17.80 -1.87
CA VAL A 66 1.13 18.58 -0.86
C VAL A 66 2.42 17.84 -0.51
N GLY A 67 3.57 18.38 -0.90
CA GLY A 67 4.89 17.92 -0.42
C GLY A 67 5.46 18.84 0.65
N ASP A 68 6.68 18.53 1.10
CA ASP A 68 7.32 19.18 2.25
C ASP A 68 7.57 20.68 2.02
N LYS A 69 7.75 21.11 0.76
CA LYS A 69 8.06 22.50 0.41
C LYS A 69 6.83 23.29 -0.01
N TRP A 70 5.64 22.68 0.02
CA TRP A 70 4.44 23.26 -0.58
C TRP A 70 4.11 24.66 -0.04
N LEU A 71 4.16 24.81 1.29
CA LEU A 71 3.84 26.07 1.97
C LEU A 71 4.95 27.12 1.82
N GLU A 72 6.22 26.71 1.84
CA GLU A 72 7.36 27.61 1.61
C GLU A 72 7.27 28.24 0.22
N MET A 73 7.00 27.42 -0.79
CA MET A 73 6.86 27.86 -2.18
C MET A 73 5.65 28.78 -2.38
N LEU A 74 4.53 28.53 -1.68
CA LEU A 74 3.38 29.43 -1.69
C LEU A 74 3.78 30.82 -1.18
N ARG A 75 4.44 30.88 -0.02
CA ARG A 75 4.88 32.15 0.58
C ARG A 75 5.88 32.88 -0.29
N GLN A 76 6.79 32.16 -0.92
CA GLN A 76 7.73 32.74 -1.86
C GLN A 76 6.99 33.42 -3.02
N LYS A 77 6.00 32.77 -3.63
CA LYS A 77 5.18 33.37 -4.69
C LYS A 77 4.41 34.61 -4.22
N GLU A 78 3.86 34.58 -3.01
CA GLU A 78 3.20 35.74 -2.42
C GLU A 78 4.17 36.91 -2.17
N ALA A 79 5.38 36.61 -1.67
CA ALA A 79 6.41 37.61 -1.40
C ALA A 79 6.99 38.23 -2.69
N ASP A 80 7.15 37.42 -3.73
CA ASP A 80 7.62 37.86 -5.05
C ASP A 80 6.55 38.62 -5.85
N GLU A 81 5.32 38.75 -5.31
CA GLU A 81 4.13 39.24 -6.02
C GLU A 81 3.89 38.53 -7.36
N ASP A 82 4.36 37.28 -7.46
CA ASP A 82 4.29 36.47 -8.66
C ASP A 82 3.01 35.62 -8.67
N ARG A 83 2.59 35.20 -9.86
CA ARG A 83 1.40 34.38 -10.02
C ARG A 83 1.67 32.98 -9.49
N ASP A 84 0.86 32.56 -8.53
CA ASP A 84 0.83 31.18 -8.07
C ASP A 84 -0.27 30.40 -8.81
N PHE A 85 0.14 29.65 -9.84
CA PHE A 85 -0.77 28.87 -10.66
C PHE A 85 -1.50 27.78 -9.87
N VAL A 86 -0.82 27.13 -8.92
CA VAL A 86 -1.44 26.09 -8.07
C VAL A 86 -2.54 26.72 -7.21
N ARG A 87 -2.33 27.92 -6.67
CA ARG A 87 -3.39 28.65 -5.94
C ARG A 87 -4.57 28.98 -6.85
N ILE A 88 -4.32 29.46 -8.07
CA ILE A 88 -5.38 29.80 -9.04
C ILE A 88 -6.20 28.56 -9.41
N GLU A 89 -5.56 27.41 -9.64
CA GLU A 89 -6.23 26.14 -9.93
C GLU A 89 -7.15 25.72 -8.78
N LEU A 90 -6.64 25.70 -7.55
CA LEU A 90 -7.40 25.28 -6.37
C LEU A 90 -8.56 26.25 -6.07
N GLN A 91 -8.30 27.56 -6.16
CA GLN A 91 -9.35 28.58 -6.00
C GLN A 91 -10.45 28.40 -7.05
N THR A 92 -10.08 28.16 -8.30
CA THR A 92 -11.03 27.95 -9.40
C THR A 92 -11.87 26.69 -9.18
N ALA A 93 -11.24 25.58 -8.77
CA ALA A 93 -11.93 24.34 -8.44
C ALA A 93 -12.97 24.55 -7.33
N MET A 94 -12.60 25.25 -6.26
CA MET A 94 -13.49 25.55 -5.14
C MET A 94 -14.65 26.47 -5.55
N GLN A 95 -14.39 27.50 -6.34
CA GLN A 95 -15.42 28.40 -6.87
C GLN A 95 -16.43 27.66 -7.76
N GLN A 96 -15.97 26.70 -8.55
CA GLN A 96 -16.81 25.86 -9.40
C GLN A 96 -17.42 24.66 -8.66
N ARG A 97 -17.23 24.57 -7.34
CA ARG A 97 -17.71 23.47 -6.48
C ARG A 97 -17.23 22.09 -6.95
N LYS A 98 -16.04 22.03 -7.55
CA LYS A 98 -15.37 20.77 -7.85
C LYS A 98 -14.84 20.19 -6.54
N PRO A 99 -15.07 18.89 -6.24
CA PRO A 99 -14.44 18.23 -5.11
C PRO A 99 -12.92 18.33 -5.21
N VAL A 100 -12.28 18.78 -4.14
CA VAL A 100 -10.82 18.84 -4.02
C VAL A 100 -10.39 17.81 -2.97
N LEU A 101 -9.57 16.84 -3.39
CA LEU A 101 -8.97 15.83 -2.54
C LEU A 101 -7.52 16.20 -2.22
N PRO A 102 -7.20 16.61 -0.99
CA PRO A 102 -5.82 16.86 -0.60
C PRO A 102 -5.09 15.54 -0.33
N ILE A 103 -3.90 15.40 -0.88
CA ILE A 103 -2.99 14.28 -0.68
C ILE A 103 -1.63 14.80 -0.25
N CYS A 104 -1.23 14.48 0.98
CA CYS A 104 0.10 14.75 1.49
C CYS A 104 1.03 13.60 1.10
N ILE A 105 2.17 13.90 0.48
CA ILE A 105 3.14 12.90 0.07
C ILE A 105 4.34 12.88 1.02
N ASN A 106 4.97 11.73 1.22
CA ASN A 106 6.16 11.58 2.08
C ASN A 106 5.98 12.04 3.53
N ASN A 107 4.78 11.90 4.07
CA ASN A 107 4.41 12.42 5.40
C ASN A 107 4.53 13.94 5.53
N ALA A 108 4.48 14.68 4.41
CA ALA A 108 4.41 16.13 4.43
C ALA A 108 3.24 16.59 5.31
N PRO A 109 3.44 17.57 6.20
CA PRO A 109 2.35 18.09 7.00
C PRO A 109 1.40 18.90 6.12
N PHE A 110 0.09 18.71 6.28
CA PHE A 110 -0.88 19.59 5.66
C PHE A 110 -0.78 21.01 6.25
N PRO A 111 -0.82 22.09 5.44
CA PRO A 111 -0.72 23.45 5.94
C PRO A 111 -1.80 23.80 6.97
N ALA A 112 -1.39 24.41 8.08
CA ALA A 112 -2.34 24.85 9.11
C ALA A 112 -3.19 26.03 8.61
N ARG A 113 -4.44 26.13 9.09
CA ARG A 113 -5.41 27.16 8.68
C ARG A 113 -4.92 28.60 8.85
N ARG A 114 -4.04 28.87 9.82
CA ARG A 114 -3.44 30.20 10.04
C ARG A 114 -2.42 30.58 8.97
N ASP A 115 -1.78 29.57 8.38
CA ASP A 115 -0.68 29.69 7.43
C ASP A 115 -1.19 29.64 5.98
N MET A 116 -2.48 29.30 5.78
CA MET A 116 -3.15 29.28 4.49
C MET A 116 -3.79 30.64 4.14
N PRO A 117 -3.76 31.02 2.85
CA PRO A 117 -4.37 32.26 2.39
C PRO A 117 -5.90 32.18 2.48
N PRO A 118 -6.62 33.30 2.65
CA PRO A 118 -8.05 33.31 2.98
C PRO A 118 -8.93 32.50 2.04
N ASP A 119 -8.62 32.51 0.75
CA ASP A 119 -9.30 31.81 -0.34
C ASP A 119 -9.11 30.29 -0.32
N LEU A 120 -8.02 29.79 0.27
CA LEU A 120 -7.75 28.35 0.39
C LEU A 120 -8.03 27.77 1.77
N LYS A 121 -8.34 28.60 2.79
CA LYS A 121 -8.66 28.13 4.16
C LYS A 121 -9.74 27.04 4.23
N PRO A 122 -10.80 27.02 3.40
CA PRO A 122 -11.79 25.94 3.45
C PRO A 122 -11.20 24.54 3.16
N LEU A 123 -10.05 24.44 2.47
CA LEU A 123 -9.38 23.15 2.27
C LEU A 123 -8.86 22.53 3.57
N CYS A 124 -8.63 23.35 4.61
CA CYS A 124 -8.25 22.86 5.94
C CYS A 124 -9.39 22.13 6.67
N ASP A 125 -10.62 22.22 6.18
CA ASP A 125 -11.78 21.53 6.76
C ASP A 125 -12.00 20.16 6.11
N ILE A 126 -11.15 19.79 5.15
CA ILE A 126 -11.19 18.52 4.43
C ILE A 126 -10.10 17.60 4.97
N ASN A 127 -10.42 16.32 5.17
CA ASN A 127 -9.42 15.32 5.55
C ASN A 127 -8.44 15.10 4.39
N ALA A 128 -7.16 15.41 4.62
CA ALA A 128 -6.10 15.09 3.68
C ALA A 128 -5.73 13.60 3.77
N ALA A 129 -5.62 12.93 2.63
CA ALA A 129 -5.00 11.63 2.56
C ALA A 129 -3.49 11.75 2.70
N ILE A 130 -2.82 10.69 3.13
CA ILE A 130 -1.37 10.63 3.25
C ILE A 130 -0.90 9.46 2.39
N LEU A 131 0.01 9.73 1.46
CA LEU A 131 0.71 8.73 0.66
C LEU A 131 2.20 8.74 0.99
N SER A 132 2.72 7.58 1.33
CA SER A 132 4.14 7.34 1.57
C SER A 132 4.80 6.89 0.26
N ASP A 133 6.04 7.31 -0.05
CA ASP A 133 6.77 6.79 -1.22
C ASP A 133 7.24 5.33 -1.02
N GLY A 134 6.89 4.74 0.13
CA GLY A 134 7.20 3.37 0.49
C GLY A 134 6.16 2.35 0.02
N ARG A 135 6.09 1.24 0.75
CA ARG A 135 5.33 0.05 0.40
C ARG A 135 3.82 0.22 0.48
N SER A 136 3.37 1.07 1.38
CA SER A 136 1.95 1.38 1.56
C SER A 136 1.39 2.25 0.43
N PHE A 137 2.23 2.80 -0.48
CA PHE A 137 1.79 3.69 -1.56
C PHE A 137 0.56 3.16 -2.30
N TYR A 138 0.59 1.88 -2.72
CA TYR A 138 -0.47 1.30 -3.54
C TYR A 138 -1.77 1.07 -2.76
N ASP A 139 -1.68 0.63 -1.50
CA ASP A 139 -2.85 0.46 -0.64
C ASP A 139 -3.44 1.82 -0.23
N GLU A 140 -2.56 2.77 0.08
CA GLU A 140 -2.93 4.13 0.43
C GLU A 140 -3.60 4.84 -0.74
N ILE A 141 -3.05 4.73 -1.96
CA ILE A 141 -3.63 5.34 -3.17
C ILE A 141 -4.93 4.62 -3.59
N GLU A 142 -5.00 3.29 -3.56
CA GLU A 142 -6.25 2.55 -3.83
C GLU A 142 -7.36 2.98 -2.86
N ARG A 143 -7.08 2.97 -1.55
CA ARG A 143 -8.06 3.36 -0.53
C ARG A 143 -8.49 4.82 -0.69
N THR A 144 -7.54 5.71 -0.93
CA THR A 144 -7.78 7.15 -1.12
C THR A 144 -8.67 7.40 -2.34
N ILE A 145 -8.36 6.74 -3.46
CA ILE A 145 -9.09 6.89 -4.70
C ILE A 145 -10.46 6.21 -4.64
N HIS A 146 -10.57 5.07 -3.98
CA HIS A 146 -11.86 4.42 -3.75
C HIS A 146 -12.80 5.30 -2.90
N ALA A 147 -12.29 5.92 -1.83
CA ALA A 147 -13.06 6.86 -1.03
C ALA A 147 -13.52 8.08 -1.84
N MET A 148 -12.65 8.58 -2.72
CA MET A 148 -12.98 9.66 -3.66
C MET A 148 -14.11 9.24 -4.61
N GLU A 149 -14.02 8.06 -5.24
CA GLU A 149 -15.04 7.53 -6.15
C GLU A 149 -16.40 7.42 -5.45
N GLN A 150 -16.43 6.90 -4.22
CA GLN A 150 -17.65 6.83 -3.42
C GLN A 150 -18.24 8.23 -3.15
N ALA A 151 -17.39 9.21 -2.82
CA ALA A 151 -17.82 10.58 -2.57
C ALA A 151 -18.33 11.28 -3.84
N LEU A 152 -17.75 11.00 -5.01
CA LEU A 152 -18.21 11.54 -6.30
C LEU A 152 -19.59 11.01 -6.71
N HIS A 153 -19.95 9.81 -6.25
CA HIS A 153 -21.26 9.21 -6.49
C HIS A 153 -22.26 9.46 -5.35
N PHE A 154 -21.87 10.16 -4.29
CA PHE A 154 -22.73 10.43 -3.15
C PHE A 154 -23.70 11.59 -3.43
N THR A 155 -25.00 11.28 -3.45
CA THR A 155 -26.06 12.28 -3.35
C THR A 155 -26.41 12.47 -1.87
N PRO A 156 -26.18 13.66 -1.27
CA PRO A 156 -26.58 13.89 0.10
C PRO A 156 -28.10 13.71 0.23
N PRO A 157 -28.60 12.99 1.25
CA PRO A 157 -30.03 12.89 1.48
C PRO A 157 -30.60 14.31 1.65
N PRO A 158 -31.80 14.59 1.12
CA PRO A 158 -32.42 15.90 1.27
C PRO A 158 -32.49 16.25 2.78
N PRO A 159 -32.24 17.52 3.16
CA PRO A 159 -32.26 17.91 4.55
C PRO A 159 -33.59 17.50 5.18
N PRO A 160 -33.58 16.89 6.37
CA PRO A 160 -34.82 16.49 7.02
C PRO A 160 -35.70 17.75 7.21
N PRO A 161 -37.02 17.68 6.94
CA PRO A 161 -37.91 18.79 7.19
C PRO A 161 -37.79 19.18 8.66
N ALA A 162 -37.70 20.48 8.93
CA ALA A 162 -37.51 21.02 10.27
C ALA A 162 -38.61 20.48 11.20
N GLN A 163 -38.25 19.52 12.06
CA GLN A 163 -39.16 18.98 13.07
C GLN A 163 -38.84 19.61 14.42
N THR A 164 -39.84 20.32 14.92
CA THR A 164 -39.98 20.85 16.27
C THR A 164 -39.77 19.73 17.29
N TYR A 165 -38.76 19.90 18.15
CA TYR A 165 -38.52 19.00 19.27
C TYR A 165 -39.66 19.08 20.30
N GLN A 166 -40.28 17.94 20.60
CA GLN A 166 -41.03 17.70 21.83
C GLN A 166 -40.37 16.53 22.59
N PRO A 167 -40.23 16.59 23.93
CA PRO A 167 -39.55 15.53 24.67
C PRO A 167 -40.51 14.51 25.31
N ALA A 168 -39.91 13.34 25.62
CA ALA A 168 -40.39 12.18 26.39
C ALA A 168 -41.28 11.19 25.59
N HIS A 169 -41.12 9.86 25.70
CA HIS A 169 -41.06 9.03 26.91
C HIS A 169 -40.32 7.69 26.71
N ALA A 170 -40.05 7.04 27.83
CA ALA A 170 -39.35 5.76 27.98
C ALA A 170 -40.15 4.52 27.54
N ASN A 171 -39.36 3.48 27.24
CA ASN A 171 -39.66 2.03 27.16
C ASN A 171 -40.55 1.52 26.02
N THR A 172 -39.98 0.65 25.17
CA THR A 172 -40.10 -0.82 25.32
C THR A 172 -39.20 -1.53 24.28
N ALA A 173 -38.67 -2.68 24.66
CA ALA A 173 -37.86 -3.54 23.81
C ALA A 173 -38.71 -4.19 22.71
N SER A 174 -38.24 -4.18 21.45
CA SER A 174 -38.09 -5.38 20.62
C SER A 174 -37.52 -5.03 19.24
N ASN A 175 -36.64 -5.91 18.76
CA ASN A 175 -36.33 -6.20 17.36
C ASN A 175 -35.51 -5.16 16.58
N TYR A 176 -34.19 -5.28 16.71
CA TYR A 176 -33.28 -4.88 15.65
C TYR A 176 -33.53 -5.75 14.42
N HIS A 177 -34.13 -5.15 13.40
CA HIS A 177 -34.15 -5.66 12.05
C HIS A 177 -32.74 -5.48 11.48
N VAL A 178 -32.01 -6.58 11.33
CA VAL A 178 -30.70 -6.61 10.68
C VAL A 178 -30.92 -6.38 9.19
N SER A 179 -30.44 -5.25 8.68
CA SER A 179 -30.30 -5.03 7.23
C SER A 179 -29.35 -6.09 6.64
N PRO A 180 -29.60 -6.59 5.43
CA PRO A 180 -28.92 -7.78 4.94
C PRO A 180 -27.43 -7.52 4.74
N THR A 181 -26.61 -8.31 5.43
CA THR A 181 -25.20 -8.52 5.06
C THR A 181 -25.13 -8.94 3.58
N PRO A 182 -24.20 -8.38 2.78
CA PRO A 182 -23.91 -8.91 1.45
C PRO A 182 -23.61 -10.42 1.56
N PRO A 183 -23.99 -11.26 0.59
CA PRO A 183 -23.81 -12.70 0.71
C PRO A 183 -22.32 -13.00 0.92
N ALA A 184 -22.00 -13.63 2.04
CA ALA A 184 -20.66 -14.11 2.34
C ALA A 184 -20.22 -15.03 1.20
N VAL A 185 -19.14 -14.66 0.50
CA VAL A 185 -18.45 -15.58 -0.41
C VAL A 185 -18.10 -16.83 0.40
N SER A 186 -18.53 -18.01 -0.06
CA SER A 186 -18.36 -19.22 0.75
C SER A 186 -16.87 -19.48 0.99
N ARG A 187 -16.54 -20.00 2.17
CA ARG A 187 -15.15 -20.35 2.54
C ARG A 187 -14.48 -21.25 1.52
N GLU A 188 -15.27 -22.09 0.83
CA GLU A 188 -14.82 -22.97 -0.25
C GLU A 188 -14.27 -22.20 -1.44
N VAL A 189 -14.89 -21.06 -1.81
CA VAL A 189 -14.41 -20.21 -2.90
C VAL A 189 -13.08 -19.56 -2.54
N LEU A 190 -12.90 -19.09 -1.30
CA LEU A 190 -11.62 -18.52 -0.85
C LEU A 190 -10.51 -19.57 -0.83
N GLN A 191 -10.82 -20.81 -0.45
CA GLN A 191 -9.89 -21.93 -0.48
C GLN A 191 -9.49 -22.33 -1.92
N ASP A 192 -10.43 -22.34 -2.86
CA ASP A 192 -10.12 -22.59 -4.28
C ASP A 192 -9.23 -21.51 -4.87
N LEU A 193 -9.54 -20.24 -4.60
CA LEU A 193 -8.71 -19.11 -5.03
C LEU A 193 -7.29 -19.20 -4.45
N LEU A 194 -7.16 -19.55 -3.16
CA LEU A 194 -5.86 -19.72 -2.52
C LEU A 194 -5.07 -20.88 -3.13
N LYS A 195 -5.75 -21.98 -3.44
CA LYS A 195 -5.13 -23.13 -4.10
C LYS A 195 -4.58 -22.74 -5.47
N ARG A 196 -5.38 -22.04 -6.29
CA ARG A 196 -4.94 -21.52 -7.60
C ARG A 196 -3.79 -20.52 -7.48
N ALA A 197 -3.81 -19.66 -6.46
CA ALA A 197 -2.70 -18.74 -6.19
C ALA A 197 -1.40 -19.51 -5.92
N ARG A 198 -1.44 -20.55 -5.08
CA ARG A 198 -0.28 -21.43 -4.80
C ARG A 198 0.22 -22.15 -6.05
N GLU A 199 -0.67 -22.65 -6.89
CA GLU A 199 -0.33 -23.30 -8.16
C GLU A 199 0.34 -22.31 -9.12
N ALA A 200 -0.22 -21.11 -9.26
CA ALA A 200 0.36 -20.03 -10.06
C ALA A 200 1.75 -19.64 -9.55
N SER A 201 1.93 -19.49 -8.23
CA SER A 201 3.21 -19.19 -7.60
C SER A 201 4.26 -20.28 -7.84
N THR A 202 3.85 -21.55 -7.75
CA THR A 202 4.72 -22.71 -8.06
C THR A 202 5.12 -22.75 -9.53
N ALA A 203 4.21 -22.34 -10.42
CA ALA A 203 4.47 -22.15 -11.85
C ALA A 203 5.23 -20.85 -12.18
N GLN A 204 5.69 -20.10 -11.15
CA GLN A 204 6.38 -18.81 -11.26
C GLN A 204 5.57 -17.70 -11.93
N LYS A 205 4.24 -17.86 -12.00
CA LYS A 205 3.29 -16.84 -12.47
C LYS A 205 2.92 -15.93 -11.29
N TYR A 206 3.90 -15.17 -10.82
CA TYR A 206 3.76 -14.39 -9.59
C TYR A 206 2.67 -13.32 -9.70
N ASP A 207 2.53 -12.63 -10.84
CA ASP A 207 1.48 -11.62 -11.04
C ASP A 207 0.06 -12.21 -10.97
N GLU A 208 -0.15 -13.40 -11.57
CA GLU A 208 -1.43 -14.13 -11.49
C GLU A 208 -1.72 -14.53 -10.05
N SER A 209 -0.72 -15.04 -9.32
CA SER A 209 -0.87 -15.36 -7.90
C SER A 209 -1.17 -14.11 -7.05
N LEU A 210 -0.55 -12.97 -7.34
CA LEU A 210 -0.78 -11.70 -6.63
C LEU A 210 -2.23 -11.21 -6.84
N ILE A 211 -2.74 -11.28 -8.07
CA ILE A 211 -4.14 -10.95 -8.39
C ILE A 211 -5.10 -11.83 -7.57
N LEU A 212 -4.88 -13.15 -7.56
CA LEU A 212 -5.71 -14.08 -6.79
C LEU A 212 -5.64 -13.82 -5.29
N CYS A 213 -4.46 -13.52 -4.74
CA CYS A 213 -4.31 -13.17 -3.32
C CYS A 213 -5.06 -11.86 -2.99
N ASN A 214 -4.94 -10.84 -3.84
CA ASN A 214 -5.67 -9.58 -3.66
C ASN A 214 -7.19 -9.79 -3.72
N GLN A 215 -7.66 -10.66 -4.62
CA GLN A 215 -9.08 -11.01 -4.70
C GLN A 215 -9.57 -11.69 -3.41
N ILE A 216 -8.80 -12.62 -2.83
CA ILE A 216 -9.14 -13.23 -1.54
C ILE A 216 -9.23 -12.16 -0.45
N LEU A 217 -8.26 -11.25 -0.39
CA LEU A 217 -8.21 -10.19 0.62
C LEU A 217 -9.28 -9.11 0.46
N GLN A 218 -9.82 -8.93 -0.75
CA GLN A 218 -11.01 -8.11 -0.99
C GLN A 218 -12.27 -8.75 -0.39
N PHE A 219 -12.39 -10.08 -0.47
CA PHE A 219 -13.53 -10.81 0.09
C PHE A 219 -13.41 -11.02 1.60
N ASP A 220 -12.21 -11.33 2.09
CA ASP A 220 -11.89 -11.49 3.50
C ASP A 220 -10.54 -10.85 3.82
N PRO A 221 -10.55 -9.60 4.33
CA PRO A 221 -9.35 -8.89 4.73
C PRO A 221 -8.59 -9.53 5.90
N ASN A 222 -9.15 -10.53 6.58
CA ASN A 222 -8.53 -11.24 7.70
C ASN A 222 -8.04 -12.64 7.31
N TYR A 223 -7.98 -12.96 6.01
CA TYR A 223 -7.56 -14.27 5.51
C TYR A 223 -6.04 -14.43 5.57
N ALA A 224 -5.53 -14.92 6.71
CA ALA A 224 -4.10 -15.00 7.03
C ALA A 224 -3.27 -15.71 5.95
N GLU A 225 -3.75 -16.83 5.40
CA GLU A 225 -2.98 -17.58 4.39
C GLU A 225 -2.83 -16.84 3.05
N ALA A 226 -3.71 -15.88 2.75
CA ALA A 226 -3.61 -15.08 1.53
C ALA A 226 -2.50 -14.03 1.66
N TYR A 227 -2.34 -13.41 2.83
CA TYR A 227 -1.18 -12.58 3.13
C TYR A 227 0.12 -13.40 3.07
N ALA A 228 0.15 -14.58 3.70
CA ALA A 228 1.33 -15.44 3.66
C ALA A 228 1.69 -15.83 2.22
N GLN A 229 0.70 -16.17 1.39
CA GLN A 229 0.94 -16.50 -0.01
C GLN A 229 1.40 -15.28 -0.83
N ARG A 230 0.82 -14.10 -0.59
CA ARG A 230 1.22 -12.86 -1.26
C ARG A 230 2.66 -12.45 -0.90
N ALA A 231 3.06 -12.64 0.36
CA ALA A 231 4.43 -12.45 0.82
C ALA A 231 5.44 -13.33 0.06
N VAL A 232 5.09 -14.60 -0.21
CA VAL A 232 5.94 -15.52 -0.99
C VAL A 232 6.19 -14.96 -2.40
N ASN A 233 5.14 -14.47 -3.06
CA ASN A 233 5.26 -13.88 -4.40
C ASN A 233 6.12 -12.60 -4.38
N TYR A 234 5.97 -11.77 -3.35
CA TYR A 234 6.82 -10.58 -3.17
C TYR A 234 8.29 -10.95 -2.92
N TYR A 235 8.56 -11.97 -2.13
CA TYR A 235 9.91 -12.49 -1.92
C TYR A 235 10.57 -12.95 -3.23
N TYR A 236 9.87 -13.73 -4.05
CA TYR A 236 10.39 -14.21 -5.33
C TYR A 236 10.52 -13.12 -6.40
N THR A 237 9.78 -12.02 -6.27
CA THR A 237 9.86 -10.84 -7.15
C THR A 237 10.75 -9.74 -6.59
N TRP A 238 11.60 -10.04 -5.60
CA TRP A 238 12.55 -9.10 -4.97
C TRP A 238 11.93 -7.88 -4.29
N LYS A 239 10.65 -7.96 -3.97
CA LYS A 239 9.90 -7.00 -3.16
C LYS A 239 9.95 -7.43 -1.69
N SER A 240 11.16 -7.64 -1.17
CA SER A 240 11.40 -8.23 0.15
C SER A 240 10.81 -7.39 1.28
N ASN A 241 10.76 -6.09 1.05
CA ASN A 241 10.19 -5.11 1.96
C ASN A 241 8.66 -5.36 2.09
N GLU A 242 7.94 -5.56 0.99
CA GLU A 242 6.51 -5.89 0.94
C GLU A 242 6.23 -7.30 1.46
N ALA A 243 7.12 -8.26 1.18
CA ALA A 243 7.05 -9.60 1.74
C ALA A 243 7.08 -9.59 3.27
N VAL A 244 7.91 -8.75 3.88
CA VAL A 244 7.95 -8.59 5.35
C VAL A 244 6.61 -8.09 5.88
N GLU A 245 6.00 -7.10 5.23
CA GLU A 245 4.73 -6.52 5.69
C GLU A 245 3.57 -7.50 5.61
N ASP A 246 3.48 -8.27 4.52
CA ASP A 246 2.47 -9.30 4.40
C ASP A 246 2.68 -10.44 5.41
N CYS A 247 3.94 -10.79 5.71
CA CYS A 247 4.22 -11.72 6.79
C CYS A 247 3.84 -11.15 8.17
N ASP A 248 4.06 -9.86 8.43
CA ASP A 248 3.63 -9.20 9.68
C ASP A 248 2.11 -9.31 9.87
N ARG A 249 1.33 -9.07 8.79
CA ARG A 249 -0.12 -9.23 8.79
C ARG A 249 -0.54 -10.69 9.01
N ALA A 250 0.06 -11.63 8.27
CA ALA A 250 -0.23 -13.05 8.41
C ALA A 250 0.05 -13.57 9.83
N ILE A 251 1.17 -13.16 10.44
CA ILE A 251 1.56 -13.53 11.81
C ILE A 251 0.63 -12.90 12.85
N ALA A 252 0.20 -11.64 12.66
CA ALA A 252 -0.74 -11.01 13.58
C ALA A 252 -2.10 -11.74 13.60
N LEU A 253 -2.55 -12.22 12.44
CA LEU A 253 -3.79 -12.98 12.28
C LEU A 253 -3.64 -14.45 12.73
N ASN A 254 -2.48 -15.06 12.53
CA ASN A 254 -2.17 -16.43 12.93
C ASN A 254 -0.72 -16.55 13.47
N PRO A 255 -0.50 -16.31 14.78
CA PRO A 255 0.84 -16.24 15.36
C PRO A 255 1.53 -17.59 15.50
N VAL A 256 0.82 -18.70 15.28
CA VAL A 256 1.36 -20.07 15.33
C VAL A 256 1.64 -20.65 13.95
N ASP A 257 1.52 -19.86 12.88
CA ASP A 257 1.91 -20.28 11.54
C ASP A 257 3.43 -20.18 11.35
N ASN A 258 4.12 -21.32 11.35
CA ASN A 258 5.56 -21.36 11.16
C ASN A 258 6.00 -20.94 9.74
N PHE A 259 5.11 -21.02 8.74
CA PHE A 259 5.39 -20.67 7.35
C PHE A 259 5.63 -19.17 7.18
N SER A 260 4.77 -18.32 7.73
CA SER A 260 4.91 -16.87 7.65
C SER A 260 6.21 -16.36 8.28
N TYR A 261 6.66 -16.93 9.41
CA TYR A 261 7.98 -16.61 9.97
C TYR A 261 9.14 -17.02 9.05
N ASN A 262 9.05 -18.17 8.37
CA ASN A 262 10.08 -18.60 7.42
C ASN A 262 10.19 -17.65 6.22
N VAL A 263 9.05 -17.24 5.66
CA VAL A 263 9.02 -16.31 4.53
C VAL A 263 9.56 -14.94 4.95
N ARG A 264 9.21 -14.45 6.15
CA ARG A 264 9.75 -13.20 6.68
C ARG A 264 11.25 -13.26 6.94
N ALA A 265 11.76 -14.39 7.43
CA ALA A 265 13.20 -14.61 7.61
C ALA A 265 13.96 -14.55 6.27
N TRP A 266 13.43 -15.19 5.22
CA TRP A 266 13.98 -15.09 3.86
C TRP A 266 13.97 -13.66 3.33
N ALA A 267 12.89 -12.91 3.57
CA ALA A 267 12.77 -11.52 3.16
C ALA A 267 13.76 -10.61 3.92
N TYR A 268 13.90 -10.78 5.24
CA TYR A 268 14.91 -10.06 6.03
C TYR A 268 16.34 -10.39 5.60
N TYR A 269 16.61 -11.65 5.22
CA TYR A 269 17.89 -12.05 4.65
C TYR A 269 18.20 -11.29 3.35
N GLN A 270 17.24 -11.20 2.41
CA GLN A 270 17.40 -10.41 1.18
C GLN A 270 17.66 -8.92 1.47
N LEU A 271 17.10 -8.39 2.56
CA LEU A 271 17.32 -7.01 3.02
C LEU A 271 18.62 -6.81 3.81
N GLY A 272 19.42 -7.86 4.03
CA GLY A 272 20.62 -7.81 4.86
C GLY A 272 20.36 -7.66 6.36
N LYS A 273 19.12 -7.84 6.81
CA LYS A 273 18.70 -7.73 8.22
C LYS A 273 18.88 -9.07 8.95
N TYR A 274 20.12 -9.52 9.07
CA TYR A 274 20.43 -10.89 9.53
C TYR A 274 19.95 -11.19 10.94
N ALA A 275 20.05 -10.24 11.89
CA ALA A 275 19.56 -10.44 13.26
C ALA A 275 18.05 -10.73 13.31
N ASN A 276 17.25 -9.99 12.54
CA ASN A 276 15.81 -10.22 12.43
C ASN A 276 15.51 -11.56 11.76
N ALA A 277 16.22 -11.88 10.68
CA ALA A 277 16.06 -13.15 9.97
C ALA A 277 16.38 -14.37 10.86
N ILE A 278 17.44 -14.29 11.68
CA ILE A 278 17.79 -15.32 12.68
C ILE A 278 16.69 -15.48 13.73
N SER A 279 16.16 -14.36 14.23
CA SER A 279 15.07 -14.36 15.22
C SER A 279 13.83 -15.10 14.67
N ASP A 280 13.39 -14.73 13.48
CA ASP A 280 12.20 -15.33 12.85
C ASP A 280 12.39 -16.82 12.52
N ALA A 281 13.55 -17.20 11.97
CA ALA A 281 13.85 -18.61 11.72
C ALA A 281 13.90 -19.43 13.03
N THR A 282 14.36 -18.81 14.12
CA THR A 282 14.39 -19.44 15.45
C THR A 282 12.99 -19.62 16.02
N ILE A 283 12.11 -18.62 15.90
CA ILE A 283 10.70 -18.72 16.28
C ILE A 283 10.02 -19.83 15.46
N SER A 284 10.23 -19.84 14.14
CA SER A 284 9.66 -20.86 13.25
C SER A 284 10.06 -22.29 13.67
N LEU A 285 11.33 -22.52 13.99
CA LEU A 285 11.81 -23.81 14.51
C LEU A 285 11.23 -24.15 15.88
N GLY A 286 10.97 -23.14 16.73
CA GLY A 286 10.28 -23.32 18.01
C GLY A 286 8.84 -23.79 17.85
N ILE A 287 8.14 -23.35 16.80
CA ILE A 287 6.78 -23.80 16.46
C ILE A 287 6.82 -25.21 15.82
N LYS A 288 7.63 -25.38 14.77
CA LYS A 288 7.75 -26.64 14.05
C LYS A 288 9.16 -26.82 13.49
N GLN A 289 9.83 -27.87 13.97
CA GLN A 289 11.11 -28.32 13.47
C GLN A 289 11.02 -28.67 11.97
N SER A 290 11.95 -28.16 11.18
CA SER A 290 11.95 -28.29 9.73
C SER A 290 13.37 -28.25 9.22
N ALA A 291 13.77 -29.24 8.42
CA ALA A 291 15.08 -29.24 7.80
C ALA A 291 15.26 -27.96 6.96
N ASN A 292 14.29 -27.60 6.11
CA ASN A 292 14.37 -26.40 5.28
C ASN A 292 14.58 -25.10 6.10
N THR A 293 14.03 -25.02 7.32
CA THR A 293 14.26 -23.86 8.19
C THR A 293 15.66 -23.87 8.81
N TYR A 294 16.19 -25.04 9.18
CA TYR A 294 17.59 -25.17 9.58
C TYR A 294 18.54 -24.76 8.45
N TRP A 295 18.27 -25.17 7.22
CA TRP A 295 19.03 -24.73 6.06
C TRP A 295 19.01 -23.21 5.88
N LEU A 296 17.82 -22.61 5.93
CA LEU A 296 17.64 -21.16 5.88
C LEU A 296 18.46 -20.45 6.96
N ARG A 297 18.33 -20.86 8.22
CA ARG A 297 19.04 -20.21 9.32
C ARG A 297 20.55 -20.42 9.25
N GLY A 298 21.00 -21.57 8.74
CA GLY A 298 22.41 -21.83 8.42
C GLY A 298 22.97 -20.85 7.38
N ILE A 299 22.22 -20.59 6.30
CA ILE A 299 22.58 -19.58 5.29
C ILE A 299 22.66 -18.18 5.92
N ILE A 300 21.69 -17.82 6.76
CA ILE A 300 21.67 -16.51 7.41
C ILE A 300 22.87 -16.35 8.35
N TYR A 301 23.18 -17.37 9.15
CA TYR A 301 24.36 -17.36 10.03
C TYR A 301 25.67 -17.29 9.25
N GLU A 302 25.77 -17.95 8.08
CA GLU A 302 26.94 -17.84 7.21
C GLU A 302 27.12 -16.38 6.73
N ALA A 303 26.04 -15.73 6.29
CA ALA A 303 26.08 -14.33 5.84
C ALA A 303 26.41 -13.35 6.98
N ASP A 304 25.91 -13.62 8.19
CA ASP A 304 26.21 -12.89 9.43
C ASP A 304 27.60 -13.24 10.00
N LYS A 305 28.37 -14.11 9.32
CA LYS A 305 29.71 -14.58 9.73
C LYS A 305 29.77 -15.36 11.04
N ARG A 306 28.64 -15.88 11.51
CA ARG A 306 28.53 -16.76 12.68
C ARG A 306 28.74 -18.21 12.26
N TYR A 307 29.95 -18.53 11.82
CA TYR A 307 30.25 -19.78 11.11
C TYR A 307 29.98 -21.06 11.92
N GLN A 308 30.23 -21.06 13.24
CA GLN A 308 29.93 -22.24 14.06
C GLN A 308 28.41 -22.50 14.11
N ASN A 309 27.59 -21.48 14.31
CA ASN A 309 26.13 -21.63 14.31
C ASN A 309 25.60 -22.10 12.96
N ALA A 310 26.19 -21.62 11.86
CA ALA A 310 25.85 -22.09 10.52
C ALA A 310 26.19 -23.58 10.32
N ILE A 311 27.36 -24.03 10.77
CA ILE A 311 27.76 -25.44 10.73
C ILE A 311 26.77 -26.31 11.53
N ASP A 312 26.41 -25.89 12.74
CA ASP A 312 25.48 -26.63 13.59
C ASP A 312 24.10 -26.77 12.93
N ASP A 313 23.58 -25.70 12.32
CA ASP A 313 22.30 -25.71 11.60
C ASP A 313 22.34 -26.56 10.31
N PHE A 314 23.45 -26.53 9.56
CA PHE A 314 23.63 -27.42 8.41
C PHE A 314 23.75 -28.89 8.83
N GLN A 315 24.32 -29.18 10.01
CA GLN A 315 24.32 -30.54 10.54
C GLN A 315 22.89 -30.99 10.90
N ARG A 316 22.10 -30.13 11.56
CA ARG A 316 20.67 -30.42 11.84
C ARG A 316 19.84 -30.62 10.58
N TYR A 317 20.14 -29.90 9.50
CA TYR A 317 19.53 -30.13 8.18
C TYR A 317 19.78 -31.56 7.67
N ILE A 318 21.01 -32.07 7.81
CA ILE A 318 21.38 -33.43 7.39
C ILE A 318 20.66 -34.46 8.26
N ASP A 319 20.70 -34.28 9.58
CA ASP A 319 20.11 -35.22 10.54
C ASP A 319 18.60 -35.41 10.31
N LEU A 320 17.89 -34.37 9.88
CA LEU A 320 16.44 -34.41 9.64
C LEU A 320 16.02 -34.95 8.28
N ASN A 321 16.85 -34.84 7.23
CA ASN A 321 16.48 -35.25 5.87
C ASN A 321 16.80 -36.73 5.55
N GLY A 322 17.65 -37.38 6.33
CA GLY A 322 18.03 -38.79 6.12
C GLY A 322 18.61 -39.10 4.73
N ASP A 323 18.92 -40.36 4.43
CA ASP A 323 19.64 -40.75 3.21
C ASP A 323 18.85 -40.52 1.89
N SER A 324 17.54 -40.28 1.95
CA SER A 324 16.69 -40.04 0.77
C SER A 324 16.94 -38.70 0.06
N ALA A 325 17.69 -37.78 0.67
CA ALA A 325 18.00 -36.45 0.13
C ALA A 325 19.49 -36.31 -0.22
N ALA A 326 20.10 -37.34 -0.81
CA ALA A 326 21.55 -37.44 -1.05
C ALA A 326 22.16 -36.19 -1.71
N GLY A 327 21.45 -35.58 -2.68
CA GLY A 327 21.92 -34.37 -3.37
C GLY A 327 22.01 -33.14 -2.47
N SER A 328 20.96 -32.83 -1.71
CA SER A 328 20.96 -31.65 -0.84
C SER A 328 21.79 -31.84 0.43
N ILE A 329 21.99 -33.10 0.87
CA ILE A 329 22.95 -33.43 1.94
C ILE A 329 24.39 -33.19 1.48
N ALA A 330 24.73 -33.45 0.22
CA ALA A 330 26.07 -33.17 -0.30
C ALA A 330 26.38 -31.66 -0.27
N ASP A 331 25.39 -30.82 -0.62
CA ASP A 331 25.52 -29.36 -0.53
C ASP A 331 25.75 -28.88 0.91
N ALA A 332 25.01 -29.44 1.87
CA ALA A 332 25.20 -29.15 3.30
C ALA A 332 26.60 -29.53 3.80
N ARG A 333 27.09 -30.73 3.43
CA ARG A 333 28.45 -31.18 3.80
C ARG A 333 29.53 -30.30 3.18
N LYS A 334 29.34 -29.85 1.94
CA LYS A 334 30.23 -28.91 1.27
C LYS A 334 30.28 -27.59 2.03
N LYS A 335 29.11 -27.01 2.36
CA LYS A 335 29.01 -25.79 3.18
C LYS A 335 29.74 -25.92 4.52
N ILE A 336 29.51 -27.03 5.25
CA ILE A 336 30.20 -27.30 6.52
C ILE A 336 31.73 -27.29 6.33
N THR A 337 32.25 -27.98 5.31
CA THR A 337 33.69 -28.06 5.04
C THR A 337 34.29 -26.68 4.69
N GLU A 338 33.58 -25.87 3.90
CA GLU A 338 34.01 -24.51 3.57
C GLU A 338 34.06 -23.60 4.81
N LEU A 339 33.05 -23.68 5.67
CA LEU A 339 32.98 -22.88 6.89
C LEU A 339 34.02 -23.31 7.94
N GLN A 340 34.31 -24.61 8.05
CA GLN A 340 35.38 -25.11 8.92
C GLN A 340 36.76 -24.55 8.55
N LYS A 341 37.00 -24.30 7.25
CA LYS A 341 38.25 -23.64 6.80
C LYS A 341 38.31 -22.17 7.20
N LYS A 342 37.16 -21.47 7.28
CA LYS A 342 37.08 -20.06 7.71
C LYS A 342 37.24 -19.87 9.22
N LEU A 343 37.10 -20.95 10.00
CA LEU A 343 37.30 -20.97 11.45
C LEU A 343 38.75 -21.24 11.86
N LYS A 344 39.58 -21.73 10.94
CA LYS A 344 41.03 -21.90 11.12
C LYS A 344 41.74 -20.62 10.69
#